data_AF-A0A0Q4FLM6-F1
#
_entry.id   AF-A0A0Q4FLM6-F1
#
_cell.length_a   1.000
_cell.length_b   1.000
_cell.length_c   1.000
_cell.angle_alpha   90.00
_cell.angle_beta   90.00
_cell.angle_gamma   90.00
#
_symmetry.space_group_name_H-M   'P 1'
#
loop_
_entity.id
_entity.type
_entity.pdbx_description
1 polymer ?
#
loop_
_entity_poly.entity_id
_entity_poly.type
_entity_poly.pdbx_seq_one_letter_code
_entity_poly.pdbx_strand_id
1 'polypeptide(L)'
;MKKIIAAASFTALVLSSCTPKATTATAPMAATSTAEQIAQGKTIFENSCGRCHKLPDPAAHTPVQWVGIMNSMAPKAKLTDEQHQWVYDYVVSAKK
;
A
#
# COMPACT_ATOMS: atom_id res chain seq x y z
N MET A 1 56.33 -27.77 32.69
CA MET A 1 55.16 -28.04 33.56
C MET A 1 54.15 -26.94 33.25
N LYS A 2 52.93 -27.09 32.74
CA LYS A 2 51.82 -28.06 32.89
C LYS A 2 50.89 -27.78 31.67
N LYS A 3 50.76 -28.63 30.64
CA LYS A 3 49.87 -29.79 30.46
C LYS A 3 48.35 -29.50 30.68
N ILE A 4 47.62 -29.58 29.54
CA ILE A 4 46.21 -30.04 29.35
C ILE A 4 45.17 -28.95 29.75
N ILE A 5 44.03 -28.68 29.08
CA ILE A 5 42.96 -29.54 28.57
C ILE A 5 42.12 -28.78 27.52
N ALA A 6 41.77 -29.49 26.44
CA ALA A 6 40.74 -29.12 25.49
C ALA A 6 39.36 -29.13 26.16
N ALA A 7 38.56 -28.07 25.95
CA ALA A 7 37.12 -28.13 26.18
C ALA A 7 36.43 -27.39 25.05
N ALA A 8 35.88 -28.20 24.14
CA ALA A 8 34.83 -27.78 23.23
C ALA A 8 33.71 -27.14 24.05
N SER A 9 33.29 -25.95 23.67
CA SER A 9 32.04 -25.37 24.15
C SER A 9 31.33 -24.78 22.94
N PHE A 10 30.55 -25.66 22.35
CA PHE A 10 29.42 -25.37 21.49
C PHE A 10 28.51 -24.42 22.27
N THR A 11 28.58 -23.11 22.01
CA THR A 11 27.54 -22.18 22.48
C THR A 11 26.86 -21.63 21.25
N ALA A 12 25.87 -22.39 20.81
CA ALA A 12 24.84 -21.93 19.90
C ALA A 12 24.19 -20.68 20.51
N LEU A 13 24.55 -19.50 20.01
CA LEU A 13 23.75 -18.31 20.27
C LEU A 13 22.49 -18.41 19.41
N VAL A 14 21.41 -18.63 20.13
CA VAL A 14 20.04 -18.82 19.66
C VAL A 14 19.59 -17.57 18.89
N LEU A 15 19.10 -17.83 17.68
CA LEU A 15 18.37 -16.90 16.82
C LEU A 15 17.20 -16.27 17.59
N SER A 16 17.28 -14.97 17.88
CA SER A 16 16.11 -14.16 18.23
C SER A 16 15.84 -13.18 17.10
N SER A 17 15.41 -13.71 15.96
CA SER A 17 14.76 -12.91 14.93
C SER A 17 13.32 -12.66 15.38
N CYS A 18 13.07 -11.49 15.96
CA CYS A 18 11.73 -10.92 16.08
C CYS A 18 11.12 -10.78 14.68
N THR A 19 10.52 -11.86 14.21
CA THR A 19 9.74 -11.90 12.98
C THR A 19 8.30 -11.75 13.43
N PRO A 20 7.59 -10.64 13.14
CA PRO A 20 6.17 -10.60 13.40
C PRO A 20 5.52 -11.71 12.57
N LYS A 21 4.96 -12.69 13.28
CA LYS A 21 4.06 -13.71 12.76
C LYS A 21 2.82 -12.99 12.22
N ALA A 22 2.89 -12.49 10.99
CA ALA A 22 1.70 -12.09 10.25
C ALA A 22 0.94 -13.38 9.90
N THR A 23 0.01 -13.77 10.76
CA THR A 23 -0.99 -14.77 10.42
C THR A 23 -2.34 -14.26 10.89
N THR A 24 -3.01 -13.60 9.97
CA THR A 24 -4.46 -13.67 9.81
C THR A 24 -4.76 -13.39 8.35
N ALA A 25 -4.79 -14.47 7.55
CA ALA A 25 -5.58 -14.47 6.33
C ALA A 25 -7.06 -14.45 6.73
N THR A 26 -7.56 -13.26 7.03
CA THR A 26 -8.98 -12.96 6.94
C THR A 26 -9.26 -12.76 5.45
N ALA A 27 -10.20 -13.53 4.90
CA ALA A 27 -10.66 -13.34 3.53
C ALA A 27 -10.97 -11.86 3.27
N PRO A 28 -10.59 -11.29 2.11
CA PRO A 28 -10.73 -9.86 1.86
C PRO A 28 -12.22 -9.55 1.72
N MET A 29 -12.86 -9.15 2.81
CA MET A 29 -13.88 -8.11 2.70
C MET A 29 -13.20 -6.96 1.98
N ALA A 30 -13.78 -6.45 0.89
CA ALA A 30 -13.25 -5.32 0.14
C ALA A 30 -12.84 -4.22 1.14
N ALA A 31 -11.55 -4.17 1.48
CA ALA A 31 -11.08 -3.37 2.59
C ALA A 31 -10.92 -1.99 2.01
N THR A 32 -11.83 -1.09 2.39
CA THR A 32 -11.64 0.34 2.20
C THR A 32 -10.23 0.70 2.66
N SER A 33 -9.54 1.50 1.86
CA SER A 33 -8.17 1.94 2.12
C SER A 33 -8.00 2.53 3.53
N THR A 34 -6.86 2.28 4.18
CA THR A 34 -6.51 2.96 5.44
C THR A 34 -6.31 4.46 5.21
N ALA A 35 -6.25 5.26 6.29
CA ALA A 35 -5.99 6.69 6.18
C ALA A 35 -4.65 7.00 5.48
N GLU A 36 -3.62 6.21 5.75
CA GLU A 36 -2.30 6.33 5.10
C GLU A 36 -2.40 6.01 3.61
N GLN A 37 -3.13 4.96 3.25
CA GLN A 37 -3.36 4.59 1.86
C GLN A 37 -4.15 5.65 1.11
N ILE A 38 -5.17 6.26 1.72
CA ILE A 38 -5.90 7.39 1.14
C ILE A 38 -4.97 8.60 0.93
N ALA A 39 -4.07 8.89 1.87
CA ALA A 39 -3.08 9.95 1.72
C ALA A 39 -2.08 9.66 0.57
N GLN A 40 -1.70 8.39 0.37
CA GLN A 40 -0.94 7.97 -0.80
C GLN A 40 -1.77 8.13 -2.09
N GLY A 41 -3.05 7.76 -2.08
CA GLY A 41 -3.99 7.96 -3.17
C GLY A 41 -4.07 9.43 -3.60
N LYS A 42 -4.17 10.37 -2.64
CA LYS A 42 -4.09 11.81 -2.90
C LYS A 42 -2.80 12.20 -3.62
N THR A 43 -1.66 11.73 -3.09
CA THR A 43 -0.34 12.05 -3.64
C THR A 43 -0.21 11.52 -5.07
N ILE A 44 -0.69 10.32 -5.34
CA ILE A 44 -0.69 9.73 -6.68
C ILE A 44 -1.60 10.53 -7.61
N PHE A 45 -2.79 10.90 -7.16
CA PHE A 45 -3.75 11.69 -7.94
C PHE A 45 -3.15 13.01 -8.40
N GLU A 46 -2.59 13.79 -7.47
CA GLU A 46 -2.02 15.11 -7.75
C GLU A 46 -0.80 15.05 -8.67
N ASN A 47 0.05 14.02 -8.51
CA ASN A 47 1.29 13.90 -9.26
C ASN A 47 1.16 13.15 -10.60
N SER A 48 0.14 12.29 -10.75
CA SER A 48 0.03 11.39 -11.91
C SER A 48 -1.10 11.77 -12.85
N CYS A 49 -2.27 12.16 -12.32
CA CYS A 49 -3.47 12.39 -13.13
C CYS A 49 -3.45 13.72 -13.89
N GLY A 50 -2.65 14.69 -13.43
CA GLY A 50 -2.46 15.99 -14.10
C GLY A 50 -1.39 16.00 -15.20
N ARG A 51 -0.72 14.87 -15.46
CA ARG A 51 0.44 14.82 -16.39
C ARG A 51 0.06 14.83 -17.86
N CYS A 52 -1.12 14.28 -18.21
CA CYS A 52 -1.55 14.11 -19.60
C CYS A 52 -2.70 15.05 -19.99
N HIS A 53 -3.48 15.51 -19.02
CA HIS A 53 -4.59 16.44 -19.19
C HIS A 53 -4.81 17.22 -17.89
N LYS A 54 -5.75 18.18 -17.89
CA LYS A 54 -6.10 18.92 -16.68
C LYS A 54 -6.52 17.96 -15.56
N LEU A 55 -6.01 18.20 -14.35
CA LEU A 55 -6.39 17.45 -13.16
C LEU A 55 -7.86 17.74 -12.84
N PRO A 56 -8.74 16.72 -12.84
CA PRO A 56 -10.15 16.92 -12.50
C PRO A 56 -10.32 17.30 -11.02
N ASP A 57 -11.37 18.04 -10.70
CA ASP A 57 -11.80 18.25 -9.33
C ASP A 57 -12.45 16.95 -8.80
N PRO A 58 -11.94 16.32 -7.73
CA PRO A 58 -12.54 15.14 -7.10
C PRO A 58 -14.05 15.26 -6.85
N ALA A 59 -14.51 16.47 -6.49
CA ALA A 59 -15.89 16.77 -6.17
C ALA A 59 -16.81 16.94 -7.41
N ALA A 60 -16.25 17.01 -8.62
CA ALA A 60 -16.99 17.23 -9.85
C ALA A 60 -17.74 15.97 -10.36
N HIS A 61 -17.41 14.78 -9.85
CA HIS A 61 -18.00 13.52 -10.27
C HIS A 61 -18.59 12.74 -9.10
N THR A 62 -19.63 11.94 -9.36
CA THR A 62 -20.19 11.01 -8.37
C THR A 62 -19.29 9.77 -8.21
N PRO A 63 -19.39 9.03 -7.10
CA PRO A 63 -18.62 7.80 -6.92
C PRO A 63 -18.79 6.80 -8.08
N VAL A 64 -20.01 6.65 -8.60
CA VAL A 64 -20.30 5.75 -9.73
C VAL A 64 -19.64 6.23 -11.03
N GLN A 65 -19.58 7.55 -11.26
CA GLN A 65 -18.87 8.10 -12.41
C GLN A 65 -17.36 7.89 -12.31
N TRP A 66 -16.80 8.01 -11.10
CA TRP A 66 -15.38 7.77 -10.84
C TRP A 66 -14.94 6.34 -11.18
N VAL A 67 -15.80 5.32 -11.03
CA VAL A 67 -15.48 3.94 -11.45
C VAL A 67 -15.09 3.88 -12.93
N GLY A 68 -15.90 4.47 -13.82
CA GLY A 68 -15.62 4.48 -15.25
C GLY A 68 -14.38 5.31 -15.61
N ILE A 69 -14.20 6.46 -14.94
CA ILE A 69 -13.03 7.32 -15.13
C ILE A 69 -11.75 6.59 -14.74
N MET A 70 -11.72 6.00 -13.54
CA MET A 70 -10.54 5.31 -13.03
C MET A 70 -10.21 4.06 -13.85
N ASN A 71 -11.21 3.29 -14.30
CA ASN A 71 -11.00 2.16 -15.22
C ASN A 71 -10.34 2.59 -16.55
N SER A 72 -10.64 3.80 -17.05
CA SER A 72 -10.02 4.32 -18.27
C SER A 72 -8.63 4.93 -18.04
N MET A 73 -8.42 5.56 -16.89
CA MET A 73 -7.22 6.36 -16.63
C MET A 73 -6.13 5.61 -15.87
N ALA A 74 -6.46 4.70 -14.95
CA ALA A 74 -5.47 3.95 -14.18
C ALA A 74 -4.47 3.18 -15.08
N PRO A 75 -4.88 2.49 -16.16
CA PRO A 75 -3.93 1.83 -17.06
C PRO A 75 -3.05 2.83 -17.84
N LYS A 76 -3.63 3.98 -18.25
CA LYS A 76 -2.90 5.03 -18.99
C LYS A 76 -1.88 5.74 -18.11
N ALA A 77 -2.21 5.92 -16.84
CA ALA A 77 -1.33 6.45 -15.80
C ALA A 77 -0.36 5.40 -15.24
N LYS A 78 -0.46 4.14 -15.68
CA LYS A 78 0.36 2.99 -15.23
C LYS A 78 0.28 2.74 -13.73
N LEU A 79 -0.92 2.91 -13.16
CA LEU A 79 -1.16 2.59 -11.74
C LEU A 79 -1.21 1.08 -11.55
N THR A 80 -0.71 0.61 -10.41
CA THR A 80 -1.00 -0.76 -9.93
C THR A 80 -2.46 -0.85 -9.46
N ASP A 81 -2.96 -2.08 -9.26
CA ASP A 81 -4.33 -2.30 -8.75
C ASP A 81 -4.54 -1.67 -7.37
N GLU A 82 -3.53 -1.75 -6.50
CA GLU A 82 -3.53 -1.11 -5.18
C GLU A 82 -3.60 0.42 -5.30
N GLN A 83 -2.76 1.01 -6.14
CA GLN A 83 -2.74 2.45 -6.38
C GLN A 83 -4.06 2.94 -7.00
N HIS A 84 -4.64 2.16 -7.91
CA HIS A 84 -5.97 2.42 -8.47
C HIS A 84 -7.00 2.50 -7.34
N GLN A 85 -7.05 1.50 -6.46
CA GLN A 85 -7.99 1.49 -5.33
C GLN A 85 -7.79 2.70 -4.40
N TRP A 86 -6.53 3.00 -4.04
CA TRP A 86 -6.22 4.11 -3.14
C TRP A 86 -6.62 5.47 -3.74
N VAL A 87 -6.38 5.67 -5.03
CA VAL A 87 -6.79 6.89 -5.74
C VAL A 87 -8.31 6.97 -5.82
N TYR A 88 -8.99 5.86 -6.13
CA TYR A 88 -10.45 5.81 -6.15
C TYR A 88 -11.04 6.18 -4.79
N ASP A 89 -10.58 5.56 -3.71
CA ASP A 89 -11.04 5.82 -2.35
C ASP A 89 -10.78 7.28 -1.94
N TYR A 90 -9.63 7.84 -2.34
CA TYR A 90 -9.35 9.26 -2.16
C TYR A 90 -10.37 10.15 -2.87
N VAL A 91 -10.58 9.98 -4.18
CA VAL A 91 -11.43 10.92 -4.95
C VAL A 91 -12.90 10.84 -4.55
N VAL A 92 -13.39 9.68 -4.09
CA VAL A 92 -14.77 9.54 -3.62
C VAL A 92 -14.95 9.94 -2.16
N SER A 93 -13.86 10.08 -1.39
CA SER A 93 -13.88 10.63 -0.02
C SER A 93 -13.90 12.16 0.01
N ALA A 94 -13.50 12.80 -1.09
CA ALA A 94 -13.48 14.25 -1.20
C ALA A 94 -14.91 14.81 -1.11
N LYS A 95 -15.15 15.67 -0.11
CA LYS A 95 -16.46 16.31 0.07
C LYS A 95 -16.61 17.48 -0.91
N LYS A 96 -17.84 17.66 -1.40
CA LYS A 96 -18.27 18.87 -2.11
C LYS A 96 -18.30 20.08 -1.17
#